data_AF-A0A1Z8S850-F1
#
_entry.id   AF-A0A1Z8S850-F1
#
_cell.length_a   1.000
_cell.length_b   1.000
_cell.length_c   1.000
_cell.angle_alpha   90.00
_cell.angle_beta   90.00
_cell.angle_gamma   90.00
#
_symmetry.space_group_name_H-M   'P 1'
#
loop_
_entity.id
_entity.type
_entity.pdbx_description
1 polymer ?
#
loop_
_entity_poly.entity_id
_entity_poly.type
_entity_poly.pdbx_seq_one_letter_code
_entity_poly.pdbx_strand_id
1 'polypeptide(L)'
;MDNISMVVAGGDSFTAHLMEPNVAWPNHIKDWIASVRIVAEMASDNELIARNVIKGLEDNEATHCIVGWSDPNRFSLYVNQEHPLYLDIHDKMKTHAGFTNQILTGEWHCSTHGSFIKPGGGYSEWNTDSEIVNRLIKDYIKNFHSREQQMMKTFESMLLVQEYCANRNIELLNFKAWDHDLFHTTYPMTKHLEKLIDKDNWWFYNKKAGLKEWCEDKGDDKLPGGHPQTEYQYLFAISVIEPFITGE
;
A
#
# COMPACT_ATOMS: atom_id res chain seq x y z
N MET A 1 24.46 11.79 -20.59
CA MET A 1 23.57 10.69 -20.19
C MET A 1 22.59 11.35 -19.26
N ASP A 2 21.35 11.49 -19.70
CA ASP A 2 20.31 12.05 -18.84
C ASP A 2 20.20 11.17 -17.59
N ASN A 3 20.07 11.81 -16.44
CA ASN A 3 20.04 11.10 -15.17
C ASN A 3 18.71 10.34 -15.14
N ILE A 4 18.77 9.00 -15.25
CA ILE A 4 17.57 8.15 -15.23
C ILE A 4 16.87 8.36 -13.89
N SER A 5 15.56 8.64 -13.92
CA SER A 5 14.76 8.86 -12.72
C SER A 5 14.82 7.64 -11.79
N MET A 6 14.91 7.88 -10.48
CA MET A 6 14.75 6.86 -9.45
C MET A 6 13.34 6.97 -8.87
N VAL A 7 12.55 5.91 -9.03
CA VAL A 7 11.15 5.83 -8.60
C VAL A 7 11.04 4.91 -7.39
N VAL A 8 10.44 5.40 -6.30
CA VAL A 8 10.00 4.53 -5.20
C VAL A 8 8.50 4.25 -5.36
N ALA A 9 8.16 2.97 -5.56
CA ALA A 9 6.79 2.51 -5.78
C ALA A 9 6.24 1.82 -4.51
N GLY A 10 5.24 2.43 -3.89
CA GLY A 10 4.57 1.94 -2.68
C GLY A 10 3.11 1.53 -2.92
N GLY A 11 2.59 0.66 -2.06
CA GLY A 11 1.19 0.28 -2.09
C GLY A 11 0.94 -1.10 -1.50
N ASP A 12 -0.27 -1.62 -1.75
CA ASP A 12 -0.64 -2.96 -1.34
C ASP A 12 -0.44 -3.99 -2.47
N SER A 13 -1.27 -5.03 -2.54
CA SER A 13 -1.20 -6.06 -3.57
C SER A 13 -1.39 -5.53 -5.00
N PHE A 14 -2.00 -4.37 -5.21
CA PHE A 14 -2.10 -3.77 -6.55
C PHE A 14 -0.77 -3.23 -7.07
N THR A 15 0.21 -3.02 -6.19
CA THR A 15 1.57 -2.57 -6.51
C THR A 15 2.61 -3.68 -6.28
N ALA A 16 2.36 -4.59 -5.32
CA ALA A 16 3.35 -5.57 -4.86
C ALA A 16 3.33 -6.92 -5.59
N HIS A 17 2.32 -7.21 -6.41
CA HIS A 17 2.12 -8.56 -6.92
C HIS A 17 3.10 -8.91 -8.06
N LEU A 18 3.75 -10.07 -7.95
CA LEU A 18 4.84 -10.51 -8.83
C LEU A 18 4.52 -11.77 -9.65
N MET A 19 3.31 -12.33 -9.50
CA MET A 19 2.95 -13.60 -10.12
C MET A 19 1.85 -13.44 -11.14
N GLU A 20 2.00 -14.17 -12.25
CA GLU A 20 0.93 -14.33 -13.23
C GLU A 20 -0.30 -14.99 -12.58
N PRO A 21 -1.51 -14.58 -12.97
CA PRO A 21 -1.83 -13.69 -14.10
C PRO A 21 -1.88 -12.19 -13.76
N ASN A 22 -1.27 -11.72 -12.65
CA ASN A 22 -1.53 -10.40 -12.06
C ASN A 22 -0.24 -9.62 -11.73
N VAL A 23 0.79 -9.66 -12.55
CA VAL A 23 2.05 -8.92 -12.31
C VAL A 23 1.77 -7.42 -12.31
N ALA A 24 2.11 -6.74 -11.21
CA ALA A 24 1.76 -5.35 -10.96
C ALA A 24 2.55 -4.33 -11.80
N TRP A 25 1.96 -3.16 -12.02
CA TRP A 25 2.49 -2.06 -12.85
C TRP A 25 3.96 -1.68 -12.63
N PRO A 26 4.56 -1.69 -11.42
CA PRO A 26 5.94 -1.23 -11.28
C PRO A 26 6.94 -2.12 -12.02
N ASN A 27 6.61 -3.41 -12.19
CA ASN A 27 7.46 -4.38 -12.88
C ASN A 27 7.45 -4.21 -14.40
N HIS A 28 6.56 -3.35 -14.92
CA HIS A 28 6.39 -3.10 -16.34
C HIS A 28 7.18 -1.90 -16.84
N ILE A 29 7.59 -1.01 -15.94
CA ILE A 29 8.41 0.17 -16.22
C ILE A 29 9.79 -0.29 -16.72
N LYS A 30 10.22 0.25 -17.85
CA LYS A 30 11.49 -0.11 -18.48
C LYS A 30 12.64 0.69 -17.89
N ASP A 31 13.82 0.07 -17.78
CA ASP A 31 15.02 0.69 -17.20
C ASP A 31 15.47 1.97 -17.93
N TRP A 32 15.11 2.13 -19.20
CA TRP A 32 15.38 3.36 -19.96
C TRP A 32 14.41 4.51 -19.67
N ILE A 33 13.29 4.23 -18.97
CA ILE A 33 12.36 5.24 -18.45
C ILE A 33 12.76 5.61 -17.01
N ALA A 34 12.90 4.61 -16.14
CA ALA A 34 13.27 4.81 -14.74
C ALA A 34 13.86 3.55 -14.10
N SER A 35 14.67 3.75 -13.07
CA SER A 35 15.01 2.71 -12.10
C SER A 35 13.93 2.66 -11.01
N VAL A 36 13.29 1.51 -10.82
CA VAL A 36 12.16 1.37 -9.89
C VAL A 36 12.54 0.54 -8.67
N ARG A 37 12.40 1.13 -7.49
CA ARG A 37 12.45 0.45 -6.20
C ARG A 37 11.03 0.20 -5.71
N ILE A 38 10.60 -1.07 -5.74
CA ILE A 38 9.31 -1.49 -5.20
C ILE A 38 9.45 -1.70 -3.68
N VAL A 39 8.66 -0.95 -2.90
CA VAL A 39 8.54 -1.09 -1.44
C VAL A 39 7.11 -1.45 -0.99
N ALA A 40 6.27 -1.81 -1.97
CA ALA A 40 4.90 -2.25 -1.76
C ALA A 40 4.85 -3.65 -1.15
N GLU A 41 3.79 -3.93 -0.39
CA GLU A 41 3.61 -5.22 0.26
C GLU A 41 2.16 -5.71 0.17
N MET A 42 1.98 -7.00 -0.17
CA MET A 42 0.66 -7.63 -0.25
C MET A 42 -0.14 -7.44 1.05
N ALA A 43 -1.42 -7.11 0.88
CA ALA A 43 -2.39 -7.00 1.98
C ALA A 43 -2.06 -5.94 3.06
N SER A 44 -1.23 -4.94 2.73
CA SER A 44 -0.89 -3.86 3.65
C SER A 44 -2.05 -2.90 3.88
N ASP A 45 -2.04 -2.26 5.05
CA ASP A 45 -2.83 -1.06 5.33
C ASP A 45 -2.04 0.20 4.95
N ASN A 46 -2.69 1.36 5.10
CA ASN A 46 -2.09 2.64 4.71
C ASN A 46 -0.97 3.10 5.66
N GLU A 47 -0.94 2.65 6.92
CA GLU A 47 0.13 2.97 7.86
C GLU A 47 1.43 2.25 7.45
N LEU A 48 1.36 0.95 7.13
CA LEU A 48 2.47 0.18 6.62
C LEU A 48 2.94 0.66 5.26
N ILE A 49 2.03 1.00 4.35
CA ILE A 49 2.38 1.59 3.06
C ILE A 49 3.23 2.83 3.25
N ALA A 50 2.78 3.78 4.09
CA ALA A 50 3.54 5.01 4.33
C ALA A 50 4.91 4.72 4.97
N ARG A 51 4.99 3.83 5.95
CA ARG A 51 6.26 3.46 6.60
C ARG A 51 7.26 2.89 5.60
N ASN A 52 6.82 1.97 4.74
CA ASN A 52 7.68 1.35 3.74
C ASN A 52 8.11 2.37 2.67
N VAL A 53 7.20 3.26 2.25
CA VAL A 53 7.52 4.36 1.33
C VAL A 53 8.59 5.27 1.91
N ILE A 54 8.42 5.76 3.14
CA ILE A 54 9.40 6.65 3.79
C ILE A 54 10.76 5.97 3.87
N LYS A 55 10.81 4.71 4.31
CA LYS A 55 12.07 3.96 4.35
C LYS A 55 12.70 3.78 2.97
N GLY A 56 11.89 3.46 1.96
CA GLY A 56 12.33 3.41 0.56
C GLY A 56 12.92 4.72 0.08
N LEU A 57 12.31 5.85 0.42
CA LEU A 57 12.80 7.19 0.07
C LEU A 57 14.05 7.60 0.86
N GLU A 58 14.28 7.05 2.06
CA GLU A 58 15.54 7.27 2.81
C GLU A 58 16.72 6.52 2.21
N ASP A 59 16.47 5.31 1.70
CA ASP A 59 17.52 4.41 1.19
C ASP A 59 17.86 4.64 -0.28
N ASN A 60 17.12 5.50 -0.98
CA ASN A 60 17.28 5.74 -2.41
C ASN A 60 17.19 7.25 -2.70
N GLU A 61 18.05 7.77 -3.58
CA GLU A 61 17.99 9.16 -4.07
C GLU A 61 16.84 9.31 -5.09
N ALA A 62 15.61 9.15 -4.62
CA ALA A 62 14.42 9.15 -5.46
C ALA A 62 14.13 10.54 -6.03
N THR A 63 13.77 10.59 -7.31
CA THR A 63 13.18 11.78 -7.95
C THR A 63 11.66 11.72 -7.98
N HIS A 64 11.10 10.50 -7.94
CA HIS A 64 9.66 10.26 -7.96
C HIS A 64 9.23 9.27 -6.88
N CYS A 65 8.04 9.49 -6.34
CA CYS A 65 7.34 8.58 -5.46
C CYS A 65 5.94 8.32 -6.01
N ILE A 66 5.57 7.04 -6.11
CA ILE A 66 4.26 6.65 -6.63
C ILE A 66 3.60 5.69 -5.64
N VAL A 67 2.42 6.04 -5.15
CA VAL A 67 1.74 5.29 -4.09
C VAL A 67 0.32 4.91 -4.48
N GLY A 68 0.07 3.60 -4.53
CA GLY A 68 -1.26 3.02 -4.65
C GLY A 68 -1.85 2.73 -3.27
N TRP A 69 -2.76 3.60 -2.81
CA TRP A 69 -3.36 3.49 -1.48
C TRP A 69 -4.47 2.44 -1.42
N SER A 70 -4.57 1.77 -0.28
CA SER A 70 -5.56 0.73 -0.02
C SER A 70 -6.83 1.30 0.64
N ASP A 71 -7.84 0.44 0.80
CA ASP A 71 -9.04 0.77 1.57
C ASP A 71 -8.69 1.27 2.98
N PRO A 72 -9.16 2.48 3.36
CA PRO A 72 -8.90 3.09 4.67
C PRO A 72 -9.41 2.27 5.84
N ASN A 73 -10.21 1.22 5.63
CA ASN A 73 -10.67 0.36 6.70
C ASN A 73 -9.69 -0.78 7.08
N ARG A 74 -8.64 -1.00 6.27
CA ARG A 74 -7.58 -1.96 6.58
C ARG A 74 -6.76 -1.51 7.78
N PHE A 75 -6.23 -2.47 8.51
CA PHE A 75 -5.39 -2.25 9.68
C PHE A 75 -4.39 -3.39 9.84
N SER A 76 -3.34 -3.12 10.61
CA SER A 76 -2.30 -4.05 11.01
C SER A 76 -2.03 -3.90 12.50
N LEU A 77 -1.68 -5.00 13.15
CA LEU A 77 -1.34 -5.01 14.57
C LEU A 77 0.15 -5.29 14.72
N TYR A 78 0.87 -4.36 15.35
CA TYR A 78 2.25 -4.59 15.70
C TYR A 78 2.35 -5.42 16.99
N VAL A 79 3.13 -6.50 16.94
CA VAL A 79 3.48 -7.30 18.12
C VAL A 79 4.99 -7.43 18.21
N ASN A 80 5.52 -7.33 19.42
CA ASN A 80 6.96 -7.41 19.71
C ASN A 80 7.19 -8.28 20.96
N GLN A 81 8.46 -8.43 21.36
CA GLN A 81 8.85 -9.22 22.53
C GLN A 81 8.26 -8.74 23.87
N GLU A 82 7.68 -7.54 23.94
CA GLU A 82 6.99 -7.06 25.14
C GLU A 82 5.61 -7.73 25.31
N HIS A 83 5.04 -8.26 24.23
CA HIS A 83 3.80 -9.02 24.30
C HIS A 83 4.05 -10.40 24.93
N PRO A 84 3.33 -10.81 26.00
CA PRO A 84 3.63 -12.04 26.74
C PRO A 84 3.49 -13.32 25.91
N LEU A 85 2.74 -13.26 24.80
CA LEU A 85 2.55 -14.37 23.86
C LEU A 85 3.36 -14.23 22.58
N TYR A 86 4.37 -13.34 22.53
CA TYR A 86 5.09 -13.04 21.31
C TYR A 86 5.76 -14.27 20.68
N LEU A 87 6.45 -15.08 21.49
CA LEU A 87 7.16 -16.26 20.98
C LEU A 87 6.17 -17.27 20.37
N ASP A 88 5.02 -17.49 21.01
CA ASP A 88 3.98 -18.38 20.49
C ASP A 88 3.37 -17.86 19.17
N ILE A 89 3.17 -16.53 19.09
CA ILE A 89 2.72 -15.88 17.86
C ILE A 89 3.76 -16.04 16.77
N HIS A 90 5.01 -15.68 17.05
CA HIS A 90 6.12 -15.74 16.11
C HIS A 90 6.32 -17.16 15.59
N ASP A 91 6.38 -18.17 16.45
CA ASP A 91 6.62 -19.54 16.03
C ASP A 91 5.54 -20.11 15.12
N LYS A 92 4.28 -19.70 15.31
CA LYS A 92 3.19 -20.07 14.41
C LYS A 92 3.13 -19.23 13.16
N MET A 93 3.48 -17.95 13.23
CA MET A 93 3.26 -16.98 12.16
C MET A 93 4.48 -16.74 11.27
N LYS A 94 5.69 -17.17 11.67
CA LYS A 94 6.96 -16.89 10.96
C LYS A 94 7.07 -17.40 9.54
N THR A 95 6.10 -18.20 9.07
CA THR A 95 5.97 -18.69 7.68
C THR A 95 4.77 -18.09 6.94
N HIS A 96 3.96 -17.26 7.61
CA HIS A 96 2.72 -16.69 7.05
C HIS A 96 2.97 -15.30 6.45
N ALA A 97 2.57 -15.10 5.20
CA ALA A 97 2.68 -13.81 4.49
C ALA A 97 1.96 -12.63 5.19
N GLY A 98 1.01 -12.93 6.08
CA GLY A 98 0.33 -11.97 6.95
C GLY A 98 1.15 -11.54 8.18
N PHE A 99 2.40 -11.96 8.31
CA PHE A 99 3.30 -11.59 9.41
C PHE A 99 4.62 -11.04 8.83
N THR A 100 4.93 -9.78 9.10
CA THR A 100 5.99 -9.07 8.38
C THR A 100 6.76 -8.09 9.25
N ASN A 101 8.05 -7.94 8.99
CA ASN A 101 8.85 -6.83 9.49
C ASN A 101 9.57 -6.10 8.34
N GLN A 102 8.98 -6.11 7.14
CA GLN A 102 9.62 -5.81 5.84
C GLN A 102 10.34 -4.46 5.69
N ILE A 103 10.32 -3.60 6.69
CA ILE A 103 11.05 -2.33 6.73
C ILE A 103 12.57 -2.49 6.44
N LEU A 104 13.16 -3.69 6.47
CA LEU A 104 14.63 -3.83 6.50
C LEU A 104 15.36 -4.57 5.36
N THR A 105 14.71 -5.34 4.47
CA THR A 105 15.51 -6.19 3.54
C THR A 105 15.00 -6.31 2.10
N GLY A 106 13.85 -5.74 1.74
CA GLY A 106 13.27 -5.93 0.40
C GLY A 106 12.81 -7.36 0.11
N GLU A 107 12.86 -8.25 1.11
CA GLU A 107 12.34 -9.62 1.06
C GLU A 107 11.35 -9.83 2.19
N TRP A 108 10.35 -10.68 1.96
CA TRP A 108 9.46 -11.11 3.02
C TRP A 108 10.25 -11.82 4.12
N HIS A 109 10.23 -11.24 5.32
CA HIS A 109 10.82 -11.81 6.51
C HIS A 109 10.04 -11.33 7.75
N CYS A 110 9.97 -12.17 8.75
CA CYS A 110 9.61 -11.78 10.11
C CYS A 110 10.89 -11.55 10.93
N SER A 111 10.81 -10.70 11.94
CA SER A 111 11.91 -10.48 12.88
C SER A 111 11.62 -11.19 14.20
N THR A 112 12.66 -11.62 14.90
CA THR A 112 12.53 -12.12 16.27
C THR A 112 12.28 -11.01 17.29
N HIS A 113 12.37 -9.73 16.89
CA HIS A 113 12.15 -8.57 17.77
C HIS A 113 10.71 -8.05 17.74
N GLY A 114 10.09 -8.07 16.56
CA GLY A 114 8.70 -7.65 16.37
C GLY A 114 8.27 -7.72 14.92
N SER A 115 6.98 -7.79 14.67
CA SER A 115 6.39 -7.89 13.34
C SER A 115 4.94 -7.42 13.35
N PHE A 116 4.45 -7.00 12.20
CA PHE A 116 3.08 -6.64 11.95
C PHE A 116 2.26 -7.86 11.53
N ILE A 117 1.09 -7.99 12.11
CA ILE A 117 0.05 -8.92 11.70
C ILE A 117 -0.90 -8.17 10.75
N LYS A 118 -1.03 -8.66 9.52
CA LYS A 118 -1.83 -8.08 8.43
C LYS A 118 -3.01 -9.01 8.06
N PRO A 119 -4.23 -8.73 8.53
CA PRO A 119 -5.42 -9.48 8.14
C PRO A 119 -5.86 -9.27 6.68
N GLY A 120 -5.35 -8.25 5.99
CA GLY A 120 -5.68 -7.95 4.60
C GLY A 120 -7.14 -7.52 4.40
N GLY A 121 -7.69 -7.80 3.21
CA GLY A 121 -9.04 -7.37 2.80
C GLY A 121 -10.20 -8.12 3.47
N GLY A 122 -9.96 -9.33 4.00
CA GLY A 122 -10.99 -10.18 4.59
C GLY A 122 -11.02 -10.15 6.11
N TYR A 123 -10.71 -9.03 6.75
CA TYR A 123 -10.36 -8.96 8.18
C TYR A 123 -11.41 -9.53 9.17
N SER A 124 -12.70 -9.64 8.82
CA SER A 124 -13.71 -10.32 9.65
C SER A 124 -13.74 -11.85 9.50
N GLU A 125 -13.23 -12.35 8.38
CA GLU A 125 -13.27 -13.76 7.96
C GLU A 125 -11.88 -14.39 7.89
N TRP A 126 -10.83 -13.58 8.01
CA TRP A 126 -9.44 -14.01 7.99
C TRP A 126 -9.13 -14.86 9.21
N ASN A 127 -8.47 -15.99 8.96
CA ASN A 127 -8.09 -16.94 9.98
C ASN A 127 -6.72 -17.53 9.61
N THR A 128 -5.87 -17.73 10.60
CA THR A 128 -4.55 -18.36 10.49
C THR A 128 -4.49 -19.62 11.32
N ASP A 129 -3.37 -20.34 11.29
CA ASP A 129 -3.15 -21.49 12.19
C ASP A 129 -2.85 -21.07 13.64
N SER A 130 -2.73 -19.76 13.89
CA SER A 130 -2.54 -19.20 15.23
C SER A 130 -3.86 -18.73 15.84
N GLU A 131 -4.45 -19.59 16.67
CA GLU A 131 -5.63 -19.24 17.48
C GLU A 131 -5.43 -17.96 18.32
N ILE A 132 -4.20 -17.70 18.75
CA ILE A 132 -3.83 -16.48 19.49
C ILE A 132 -4.05 -15.26 18.60
N VAL A 133 -3.50 -15.28 17.37
CA VAL A 133 -3.65 -14.19 16.40
C VAL A 133 -5.12 -14.00 16.01
N ASN A 134 -5.83 -15.08 15.74
CA ASN A 134 -7.25 -15.03 15.37
C ASN A 134 -8.09 -14.40 16.48
N ARG A 135 -7.77 -14.69 17.75
CA ARG A 135 -8.42 -14.07 18.91
C ARG A 135 -8.05 -12.59 19.04
N LEU A 136 -6.76 -12.26 18.94
CA LEU A 136 -6.28 -10.87 19.01
C LEU A 136 -6.98 -9.97 17.98
N ILE A 137 -7.12 -10.46 16.74
CA ILE A 137 -7.80 -9.71 15.67
C ILE A 137 -9.28 -9.56 15.94
N LYS A 138 -9.96 -10.64 16.34
CA LYS A 138 -11.39 -10.59 16.69
C LYS A 138 -11.66 -9.63 17.85
N ASP A 139 -10.82 -9.68 18.88
CA ASP A 139 -10.93 -8.78 20.04
C ASP A 139 -10.62 -7.33 19.65
N TYR A 140 -9.65 -7.10 18.76
CA TYR A 140 -9.36 -5.78 18.20
C TYR A 140 -10.56 -5.22 17.44
N ILE A 141 -11.09 -5.98 16.47
CA ILE A 141 -12.24 -5.58 15.66
C ILE A 141 -13.46 -5.29 16.54
N LYS A 142 -13.72 -6.16 17.51
CA LYS A 142 -14.91 -6.06 18.37
C LYS A 142 -14.87 -4.86 19.32
N ASN A 143 -13.70 -4.53 19.87
CA ASN A 143 -13.61 -3.62 21.00
C ASN A 143 -12.91 -2.28 20.68
N PHE A 144 -12.10 -2.21 19.62
CA PHE A 144 -11.22 -1.07 19.38
C PHE A 144 -11.27 -0.51 17.96
N HIS A 145 -11.53 -1.34 16.94
CA HIS A 145 -11.56 -0.87 15.56
C HIS A 145 -12.73 0.10 15.33
N SER A 146 -12.45 1.22 14.67
CA SER A 146 -13.47 2.13 14.14
C SER A 146 -13.06 2.68 12.79
N ARG A 147 -14.05 2.80 11.88
CA ARG A 147 -13.83 3.33 10.53
C ARG A 147 -13.31 4.77 10.54
N GLU A 148 -13.81 5.61 11.45
CA GLU A 148 -13.35 7.00 11.59
C GLU A 148 -11.87 7.05 12.01
N GLN A 149 -11.45 6.23 12.98
CA GLN A 149 -10.05 6.18 13.40
C GLN A 149 -9.12 5.67 12.29
N GLN A 150 -9.52 4.62 11.56
CA GLN A 150 -8.68 4.11 10.46
C GLN A 150 -8.59 5.10 9.29
N MET A 151 -9.66 5.86 9.04
CA MET A 151 -9.62 6.97 8.08
C MET A 151 -8.69 8.10 8.55
N MET A 152 -8.71 8.47 9.84
CA MET A 152 -7.76 9.45 10.38
C MET A 152 -6.31 9.00 10.17
N LYS A 153 -5.99 7.76 10.55
CA LYS A 153 -4.67 7.16 10.33
C LYS A 153 -4.26 7.14 8.86
N THR A 154 -5.21 6.85 7.98
CA THR A 154 -4.98 6.86 6.53
C THR A 154 -4.59 8.26 6.05
N PHE A 155 -5.32 9.30 6.45
CA PHE A 155 -4.98 10.67 6.07
C PHE A 155 -3.67 11.15 6.69
N GLU A 156 -3.38 10.81 7.95
CA GLU A 156 -2.09 11.08 8.59
C GLU A 156 -0.93 10.41 7.82
N SER A 157 -1.13 9.19 7.34
CA SER A 157 -0.16 8.43 6.54
C SER A 157 0.08 9.08 5.17
N MET A 158 -0.97 9.58 4.51
CA MET A 158 -0.87 10.33 3.26
C MET A 158 -0.12 11.64 3.44
N LEU A 159 -0.47 12.40 4.48
CA LEU A 159 0.19 13.66 4.80
C LEU A 159 1.67 13.45 5.14
N LEU A 160 2.02 12.38 5.85
CA LEU A 160 3.41 12.03 6.12
C LEU A 160 4.22 11.86 4.82
N VAL A 161 3.71 11.08 3.86
CA VAL A 161 4.38 10.87 2.56
C VAL A 161 4.43 12.16 1.75
N GLN A 162 3.32 12.89 1.68
CA GLN A 162 3.23 14.17 0.98
C GLN A 162 4.27 15.17 1.48
N GLU A 163 4.30 15.42 2.80
CA GLU A 163 5.24 16.36 3.40
C GLU A 163 6.69 15.88 3.24
N TYR A 164 6.94 14.57 3.36
CA TYR A 164 8.29 14.04 3.18
C TYR A 164 8.81 14.27 1.76
N CYS A 165 7.97 14.04 0.74
CA CYS A 165 8.30 14.26 -0.67
C CYS A 165 8.48 15.74 -0.98
N ALA A 166 7.55 16.59 -0.55
CA ALA A 166 7.60 18.03 -0.76
C ALA A 166 8.88 18.66 -0.18
N ASN A 167 9.26 18.27 1.04
CA ASN A 167 10.48 18.77 1.70
C ASN A 167 11.79 18.30 1.04
N ARG A 168 11.72 17.36 0.09
CA ARG A 168 12.89 16.81 -0.62
C ARG A 168 12.83 17.03 -2.13
N ASN A 169 11.83 17.77 -2.63
CA ASN A 169 11.59 17.98 -4.06
C ASN A 169 11.45 16.65 -4.82
N ILE A 170 10.73 15.69 -4.23
CA ILE A 170 10.38 14.42 -4.87
C ILE A 170 8.98 14.57 -5.43
N GLU A 171 8.81 14.28 -6.73
CA GLU A 171 7.48 14.33 -7.36
C GLU A 171 6.62 13.18 -6.85
N LEU A 172 5.37 13.47 -6.47
CA LEU A 172 4.48 12.51 -5.85
C LEU A 172 3.25 12.25 -6.70
N LEU A 173 2.99 10.99 -7.02
CA LEU A 173 1.74 10.52 -7.60
C LEU A 173 1.03 9.56 -6.65
N ASN A 174 -0.17 9.93 -6.22
CA ASN A 174 -1.06 9.07 -5.45
C ASN A 174 -2.18 8.55 -6.35
N PHE A 175 -2.62 7.32 -6.10
CA PHE A 175 -3.87 6.81 -6.67
C PHE A 175 -4.54 5.82 -5.71
N LYS A 176 -5.81 5.55 -5.96
CA LYS A 176 -6.55 4.47 -5.28
C LYS A 176 -6.28 3.13 -5.97
N ALA A 177 -6.02 2.07 -5.23
CA ALA A 177 -5.88 0.74 -5.80
C ALA A 177 -7.19 0.24 -6.47
N TRP A 178 -8.35 0.55 -5.87
CA TRP A 178 -9.70 0.29 -6.42
C TRP A 178 -10.71 1.31 -5.88
N ASP A 179 -11.99 1.22 -6.26
CA ASP A 179 -13.03 2.14 -5.79
C ASP A 179 -13.48 1.82 -4.36
N HIS A 180 -12.68 2.25 -3.39
CA HIS A 180 -13.02 2.28 -1.96
C HIS A 180 -13.38 3.70 -1.48
N ASP A 181 -13.95 3.82 -0.28
CA ASP A 181 -14.48 5.08 0.27
C ASP A 181 -13.41 6.10 0.74
N LEU A 182 -12.21 6.09 0.15
CA LEU A 182 -11.24 7.13 0.39
C LEU A 182 -11.77 8.47 -0.14
N PHE A 183 -11.66 9.53 0.66
CA PHE A 183 -12.24 10.86 0.42
C PHE A 183 -13.78 10.94 0.37
N HIS A 184 -14.50 9.85 0.68
CA HIS A 184 -15.96 9.87 0.80
C HIS A 184 -16.38 9.77 2.27
N THR A 185 -15.94 10.71 3.10
CA THR A 185 -16.10 10.57 4.55
C THR A 185 -17.07 11.58 5.16
N THR A 186 -18.10 11.03 5.81
CA THR A 186 -19.05 11.78 6.64
C THR A 186 -18.51 12.04 8.05
N TYR A 187 -17.32 11.52 8.37
CA TYR A 187 -16.72 11.58 9.70
C TYR A 187 -16.19 12.99 10.02
N PRO A 188 -16.74 13.69 11.04
CA PRO A 188 -16.34 15.07 11.32
C PRO A 188 -14.86 15.22 11.68
N MET A 189 -14.26 14.23 12.35
CA MET A 189 -12.88 14.34 12.82
C MET A 189 -11.85 14.23 11.70
N THR A 190 -12.20 13.63 10.55
CA THR A 190 -11.26 13.44 9.43
C THR A 190 -11.20 14.65 8.50
N LYS A 191 -12.23 15.51 8.51
CA LYS A 191 -12.39 16.63 7.55
C LYS A 191 -11.23 17.62 7.56
N HIS A 192 -10.62 17.85 8.71
CA HIS A 192 -9.50 18.79 8.80
C HIS A 192 -8.24 18.22 8.14
N LEU A 193 -7.98 16.91 8.29
CA LEU A 193 -6.87 16.22 7.64
C LEU A 193 -7.10 16.13 6.12
N GLU A 194 -8.31 15.81 5.69
CA GLU A 194 -8.64 15.74 4.25
C GLU A 194 -8.33 17.06 3.52
N LYS A 195 -8.61 18.20 4.17
CA LYS A 195 -8.34 19.53 3.60
C LYS A 195 -6.86 19.83 3.41
N LEU A 196 -5.98 19.13 4.12
CA LEU A 196 -4.53 19.30 4.01
C LEU A 196 -3.93 18.42 2.91
N ILE A 197 -4.67 17.42 2.44
CA ILE A 197 -4.21 16.55 1.36
C ILE A 197 -4.27 17.33 0.05
N ASP A 198 -3.11 17.44 -0.59
CA ASP A 198 -2.96 18.06 -1.89
C ASP A 198 -3.46 17.09 -2.96
N LYS A 199 -4.67 17.35 -3.46
CA LYS A 199 -5.34 16.54 -4.47
C LYS A 199 -4.77 16.73 -5.88
N ASP A 200 -3.86 17.69 -6.10
CA ASP A 200 -3.18 17.83 -7.38
C ASP A 200 -2.13 16.72 -7.58
N ASN A 201 -1.61 16.14 -6.48
CA ASN A 201 -0.74 14.96 -6.49
C ASN A 201 -1.54 13.64 -6.60
N TRP A 202 -2.79 13.67 -7.06
CA TRP A 202 -3.65 12.49 -7.17
C TRP A 202 -4.13 12.24 -8.58
N TRP A 203 -3.96 11.00 -9.01
CA TRP A 203 -4.67 10.46 -10.16
C TRP A 203 -5.94 9.74 -9.70
N PHE A 204 -7.07 10.17 -10.25
CA PHE A 204 -8.38 9.54 -10.05
C PHE A 204 -8.97 9.11 -11.38
N TYR A 205 -9.25 7.83 -11.53
CA TYR A 205 -10.02 7.36 -12.67
C TYR A 205 -11.47 7.84 -12.55
N ASN A 206 -11.99 8.50 -13.60
CA ASN A 206 -13.33 9.09 -13.60
C ASN A 206 -13.65 9.95 -12.36
N LYS A 207 -12.65 10.69 -11.86
CA LYS A 207 -12.73 11.61 -10.70
C LYS A 207 -12.96 10.94 -9.34
N LYS A 208 -13.06 9.60 -9.27
CA LYS A 208 -13.37 8.90 -8.01
C LYS A 208 -12.65 7.58 -7.85
N ALA A 209 -12.57 6.79 -8.90
CA ALA A 209 -12.16 5.40 -8.85
C ALA A 209 -10.64 5.23 -8.98
N GLY A 210 -10.19 3.98 -8.93
CA GLY A 210 -8.78 3.62 -8.89
C GLY A 210 -8.30 2.88 -10.13
N LEU A 211 -7.12 2.26 -9.95
CA LEU A 211 -6.48 1.40 -10.94
C LEU A 211 -7.40 0.27 -11.40
N LYS A 212 -8.06 -0.42 -10.46
CA LYS A 212 -8.94 -1.54 -10.79
C LYS A 212 -10.01 -1.18 -11.81
N GLU A 213 -10.76 -0.11 -11.54
CA GLU A 213 -11.88 0.30 -12.41
C GLU A 213 -11.38 0.85 -13.76
N TRP A 214 -10.18 1.43 -13.79
CA TRP A 214 -9.55 1.81 -15.05
C TRP A 214 -9.23 0.58 -15.90
N CYS A 215 -8.69 -0.50 -15.29
CA CYS A 215 -8.43 -1.75 -16.00
C CYS A 215 -9.73 -2.41 -16.51
N GLU A 216 -10.78 -2.42 -15.69
CA GLU A 216 -12.11 -2.90 -16.10
C GLU A 216 -12.62 -2.15 -17.35
N ASP A 217 -12.49 -0.82 -17.39
CA ASP A 217 -12.85 0.01 -18.57
C ASP A 217 -11.97 -0.24 -19.80
N LYS A 218 -10.75 -0.75 -19.61
CA LYS A 218 -9.89 -1.21 -20.71
C LYS A 218 -10.24 -2.62 -21.20
N GLY A 219 -11.17 -3.33 -20.54
CA GLY A 219 -11.64 -4.65 -20.94
C GLY A 219 -11.21 -5.80 -20.01
N ASP A 220 -10.70 -5.52 -18.81
CA ASP A 220 -10.31 -6.56 -17.85
C ASP A 220 -11.51 -7.23 -17.16
N ASP A 221 -12.14 -8.18 -17.85
CA ASP A 221 -13.38 -8.82 -17.37
C ASP A 221 -13.16 -9.97 -16.37
N LYS A 222 -11.92 -10.44 -16.15
CA LYS A 222 -11.67 -11.69 -15.40
C LYS A 222 -11.25 -11.48 -13.95
N LEU A 223 -10.47 -10.45 -13.68
CA LEU A 223 -9.97 -10.06 -12.36
C LEU A 223 -9.68 -11.23 -11.39
N PRO A 224 -8.76 -12.16 -11.75
CA PRO A 224 -8.45 -13.31 -10.91
C PRO A 224 -7.97 -12.85 -9.53
N GLY A 225 -8.57 -13.40 -8.48
CA GLY A 225 -8.31 -12.98 -7.10
C GLY A 225 -8.69 -11.52 -6.80
N GLY A 226 -9.53 -10.88 -7.63
CA GLY A 226 -9.93 -9.49 -7.51
C GLY A 226 -8.90 -8.47 -8.01
N HIS A 227 -7.84 -8.91 -8.68
CA HIS A 227 -6.75 -8.05 -9.16
C HIS A 227 -6.75 -7.93 -10.69
N PRO A 228 -6.32 -6.78 -11.24
CA PRO A 228 -6.12 -6.63 -12.68
C PRO A 228 -5.10 -7.61 -13.25
N GLN A 229 -5.34 -8.10 -14.45
CA GLN A 229 -4.40 -8.97 -15.15
C GLN A 229 -3.13 -8.20 -15.55
N THR A 230 -2.03 -8.94 -15.72
CA THR A 230 -0.72 -8.43 -16.11
C THR A 230 -0.77 -7.49 -17.31
N GLU A 231 -1.58 -7.82 -18.33
CA GLU A 231 -1.69 -6.99 -19.54
C GLU A 231 -2.28 -5.60 -19.25
N TYR A 232 -3.26 -5.50 -18.35
CA TYR A 232 -3.88 -4.21 -17.99
C TYR A 232 -3.02 -3.43 -17.00
N GLN A 233 -2.27 -4.13 -16.13
CA GLN A 233 -1.22 -3.50 -15.31
C GLN A 233 -0.11 -2.90 -16.18
N TYR A 234 0.28 -3.59 -17.27
CA TYR A 234 1.20 -3.05 -18.27
C TYR A 234 0.61 -1.83 -18.99
N LEU A 235 -0.65 -1.90 -19.42
CA LEU A 235 -1.33 -0.76 -20.04
C LEU A 235 -1.40 0.45 -19.10
N PHE A 236 -1.66 0.23 -17.80
CA PHE A 236 -1.67 1.29 -16.81
C PHE A 236 -0.30 1.94 -16.65
N ALA A 237 0.76 1.13 -16.60
CA ALA A 237 2.13 1.61 -16.53
C ALA A 237 2.44 2.58 -17.69
N ILE A 238 2.18 2.19 -18.93
CA ILE A 238 2.49 3.04 -20.10
C ILE A 238 1.53 4.22 -20.30
N SER A 239 0.29 4.14 -19.80
CA SER A 239 -0.74 5.16 -20.05
C SER A 239 -0.87 6.22 -18.96
N VAL A 240 -0.38 5.92 -17.76
CA VAL A 240 -0.56 6.78 -16.58
C VAL A 240 0.78 7.03 -15.88
N ILE A 241 1.56 5.97 -15.65
CA ILE A 241 2.77 6.06 -14.85
C ILE A 241 3.95 6.64 -15.63
N GLU A 242 4.21 6.12 -16.83
CA GLU A 242 5.30 6.61 -17.67
C GLU A 242 5.15 8.10 -18.01
N PRO A 243 3.97 8.61 -18.44
CA PRO A 243 3.76 10.04 -18.69
C PRO A 243 4.05 10.92 -17.47
N PHE A 244 3.67 10.45 -16.27
CA PHE A 244 4.01 11.15 -15.02
C PHE A 244 5.52 11.23 -14.80
N ILE A 245 6.25 10.13 -15.00
CA ILE A 245 7.71 10.09 -14.82
C ILE A 245 8.45 10.96 -15.86
N THR A 246 7.94 11.03 -17.09
CA THR A 246 8.59 11.75 -18.20
C THR A 246 8.13 13.20 -18.36
N GLY A 247 7.05 13.59 -17.68
CA GLY A 247 6.44 14.91 -17.82
C GLY A 247 5.68 15.12 -19.13
N GLU A 248 5.11 14.05 -19.69
CA GLU A 248 4.30 14.05 -20.93
C GLU A 248 2.79 14.08 -20.69
#